data_AF-A0A9D4DFB4-F1
#
_entry.id   AF-A0A9D4DFB4-F1
#
_cell.length_a   1.000
_cell.length_b   1.000
_cell.length_c   1.000
_cell.angle_alpha   90.00
_cell.angle_beta   90.00
_cell.angle_gamma   90.00
#
_symmetry.space_group_name_H-M   'P 1'
#
loop_
_entity.id
_entity.type
_entity.pdbx_description
1 polymer ?
#
loop_
_entity_poly.entity_id
_entity_poly.type
_entity_poly.pdbx_seq_one_letter_code
_entity_poly.pdbx_strand_id
1 'polypeptide(L)'
;MNRTHTIELMLCIEPYNPNQTVVITVSDIRYSNDGPSDIVYLKINDVEIGNFTTREKWLRGHEWNIFRNSKIIGPSVEVEKGRYVLSIEVETDKWGVELDRIRINAENQDPMKSMFCGAALKKKTA
;
A
#
# COMPACT_ATOMS: atom_id res chain seq x y z
N MET A 1 -12.35 5.95 -19.15
CA MET A 1 -12.78 4.91 -18.21
C MET A 1 -11.66 4.73 -17.21
N ASN A 2 -11.94 4.94 -15.93
CA ASN A 2 -10.96 4.64 -14.88
C ASN A 2 -10.82 3.13 -14.77
N ARG A 3 -9.58 2.68 -14.60
CA ARG A 3 -9.22 1.29 -14.34
C ARG A 3 -8.91 1.15 -12.86
N THR A 4 -9.33 0.03 -12.28
CA THR A 4 -9.01 -0.30 -10.89
C THR A 4 -8.09 -1.51 -10.86
N HIS A 5 -6.93 -1.33 -10.23
CA HIS A 5 -5.97 -2.41 -9.97
C HIS A 5 -5.82 -2.59 -8.47
N THR A 6 -5.64 -3.82 -8.01
CA THR A 6 -5.47 -4.11 -6.57
C THR A 6 -4.22 -4.94 -6.37
N ILE A 7 -3.31 -4.46 -5.54
CA ILE A 7 -2.18 -5.24 -5.03
C ILE A 7 -2.56 -5.70 -3.63
N GLU A 8 -2.50 -7.00 -3.38
CA GLU A 8 -2.73 -7.57 -2.06
C GLU A 8 -1.40 -8.06 -1.47
N LEU A 9 -1.10 -7.61 -0.25
CA LEU A 9 0.00 -8.09 0.56
C LEU A 9 -0.58 -8.83 1.76
N MET A 10 -0.24 -10.11 1.90
CA MET A 10 -0.66 -10.90 3.06
C MET A 10 0.29 -10.63 4.22
N LEU A 11 -0.26 -10.11 5.31
CA LEU A 11 0.44 -9.83 6.56
C LEU A 11 0.17 -10.98 7.54
N CYS A 12 1.24 -11.65 7.99
CA CYS A 12 1.22 -12.64 9.05
C CYS A 12 1.73 -11.99 10.33
N ILE A 13 0.79 -11.58 11.18
CA ILE A 13 1.05 -10.85 12.40
C ILE A 13 1.34 -11.83 13.53
N GLU A 14 2.51 -11.69 14.13
CA GLU A 14 2.96 -12.48 15.27
C GLU A 14 3.61 -11.53 16.28
N PRO A 15 2.94 -11.21 17.41
CA PRO A 15 3.49 -10.33 18.42
C PRO A 15 4.75 -10.92 19.10
N TYR A 16 5.75 -10.08 19.37
CA TYR A 16 6.90 -10.44 20.20
C TYR A 16 6.47 -10.68 21.66
N ASN A 17 5.66 -9.77 22.21
CA ASN A 17 4.94 -10.00 23.47
C ASN A 17 3.55 -10.57 23.15
N PRO A 18 3.26 -11.85 23.48
CA PRO A 18 2.01 -12.51 23.09
C PRO A 18 0.75 -11.93 23.76
N ASN A 19 0.91 -11.09 24.79
CA ASN A 19 -0.20 -10.41 25.48
C ASN A 19 -0.48 -9.00 24.94
N GLN A 20 0.13 -8.60 23.83
CA GLN A 20 0.01 -7.27 23.23
C GLN A 20 -0.32 -7.36 21.74
N THR A 21 -0.99 -6.33 21.23
CA THR A 21 -1.23 -6.14 19.78
C THR A 21 0.04 -5.71 19.06
N VAL A 22 0.02 -5.81 17.74
CA VAL A 22 1.03 -5.20 16.85
C VAL A 22 0.44 -3.90 16.29
N VAL A 23 1.22 -2.82 16.33
CA VAL A 23 0.82 -1.53 15.75
C VAL A 23 1.42 -1.42 14.36
N ILE A 24 0.58 -1.36 13.33
CA ILE A 24 0.98 -1.23 11.93
C ILE A 24 0.84 0.22 11.48
N THR A 25 1.90 0.78 10.89
CA THR A 25 1.87 2.10 10.25
C THR A 25 2.41 2.01 8.83
N VAL A 26 1.64 2.44 7.83
CA VAL A 26 2.14 2.60 6.46
C VAL A 26 2.81 3.97 6.34
N SER A 27 4.14 3.96 6.33
CA SER A 27 4.94 5.18 6.44
C SER A 27 5.32 5.80 5.10
N ASP A 28 5.30 5.00 4.02
CA ASP A 28 5.66 5.47 2.69
C ASP A 28 5.19 4.50 1.60
N ILE A 29 4.72 5.04 0.48
CA ILE A 29 4.63 4.35 -0.81
C ILE A 29 5.40 5.18 -1.82
N ARG A 30 6.40 4.56 -2.44
CA ARG A 30 7.20 5.17 -3.50
C ARG A 30 6.54 4.91 -4.84
N TYR A 31 6.31 5.98 -5.61
CA TYR A 31 5.57 5.92 -6.87
C TYR A 31 6.16 6.84 -7.94
N SER A 32 5.87 6.58 -9.21
CA SER A 32 6.09 7.51 -10.33
C SER A 32 4.82 7.60 -11.18
N ASN A 33 4.60 8.77 -11.81
CA ASN A 33 3.43 9.03 -12.65
C ASN A 33 3.77 10.09 -13.71
N ASP A 34 3.44 9.83 -14.98
CA ASP A 34 3.51 10.79 -16.09
C ASP A 34 2.15 10.84 -16.80
N GLY A 35 1.20 11.50 -16.16
CA GLY A 35 -0.20 11.53 -16.54
C GLY A 35 -1.03 12.42 -15.61
N PRO A 36 -2.37 12.32 -15.68
CA PRO A 36 -3.26 12.95 -14.72
C PRO A 36 -3.05 12.32 -13.34
N SER A 37 -3.56 12.98 -12.30
CA SER A 37 -3.55 12.43 -10.95
C SER A 37 -4.37 11.14 -10.85
N ASP A 38 -3.81 10.15 -10.16
CA ASP A 38 -4.44 8.88 -9.77
C ASP A 38 -4.68 8.85 -8.28
N ILE A 39 -5.65 8.06 -7.82
CA ILE A 39 -5.96 7.89 -6.40
C ILE A 39 -5.55 6.48 -5.97
N VAL A 40 -4.81 6.40 -4.87
CA VAL A 40 -4.35 5.15 -4.27
C VAL A 40 -4.96 5.03 -2.89
N TYR A 41 -5.77 3.98 -2.70
CA TYR A 41 -6.43 3.64 -1.45
C TYR A 41 -5.69 2.50 -0.76
N LEU A 42 -5.57 2.59 0.56
CA LEU A 42 -5.04 1.54 1.42
C LEU A 42 -6.15 0.96 2.28
N LYS A 43 -6.24 -0.37 2.29
CA LYS A 43 -7.23 -1.11 3.08
C LYS A 43 -6.59 -2.26 3.83
N ILE A 44 -7.02 -2.50 5.07
CA ILE A 44 -6.70 -3.72 5.81
C ILE A 44 -7.99 -4.51 5.98
N ASN A 45 -8.04 -5.75 5.46
CA ASN A 45 -9.25 -6.58 5.44
C ASN A 45 -10.48 -5.81 4.91
N ASP A 46 -10.30 -5.14 3.76
CA ASP A 46 -11.31 -4.32 3.07
C ASP A 46 -11.75 -3.03 3.80
N VAL A 47 -11.26 -2.76 5.01
CA VAL A 47 -11.48 -1.49 5.71
C VAL A 47 -10.44 -0.46 5.25
N GLU A 48 -10.89 0.65 4.67
CA GLU A 48 -9.99 1.74 4.27
C GLU A 48 -9.32 2.39 5.49
N ILE A 49 -7.99 2.44 5.45
CA ILE A 49 -7.16 3.06 6.48
C ILE A 49 -6.67 4.44 6.03
N GLY A 50 -6.64 4.71 4.72
CA GLY A 50 -6.28 6.02 4.18
C GLY A 50 -6.04 5.96 2.68
N ASN A 51 -5.77 7.11 2.09
CA ASN A 51 -5.48 7.23 0.67
C ASN A 51 -4.49 8.38 0.41
N PHE A 52 -3.96 8.42 -0.81
CA PHE A 52 -3.23 9.57 -1.33
C PHE A 52 -3.46 9.74 -2.83
N THR A 53 -3.16 10.94 -3.33
CA THR A 53 -3.27 11.26 -4.76
C THR A 53 -1.89 11.45 -5.35
N THR A 54 -1.63 10.84 -6.51
CA THR A 54 -0.37 11.03 -7.24
C THR A 54 -0.30 12.46 -7.78
N ARG A 55 0.91 13.02 -7.89
CA ARG A 55 1.08 14.34 -8.47
C ARG A 55 0.90 14.27 -9.99
N GLU A 56 -0.04 15.03 -10.53
CA GLU A 56 -0.19 15.21 -11.98
C GLU A 56 1.04 15.88 -12.60
N LYS A 57 1.56 15.29 -13.68
CA LYS A 57 2.58 15.91 -14.53
C LYS A 57 2.68 15.19 -15.88
N TRP A 58 2.87 15.96 -16.96
CA TRP A 58 2.92 15.46 -18.33
C TRP A 58 4.23 15.87 -19.02
N LEU A 59 5.26 15.02 -18.98
CA LEU A 59 6.57 15.29 -19.59
C LEU A 59 7.02 14.19 -20.54
N ARG A 60 6.09 13.67 -21.35
CA ARG A 60 6.37 12.75 -22.48
C ARG A 60 7.18 11.51 -22.07
N GLY A 61 6.91 10.99 -20.88
CA GLY A 61 7.53 9.80 -20.31
C GLY A 61 8.73 10.08 -19.40
N HIS A 62 9.16 11.34 -19.24
CA HIS A 62 10.24 11.69 -18.32
C HIS A 62 9.88 11.38 -16.86
N GLU A 63 8.63 11.64 -16.45
CA GLU A 63 8.25 11.51 -15.03
C GLU A 63 8.13 10.06 -14.55
N TRP A 64 8.06 9.08 -15.46
CA TRP A 64 8.18 7.66 -15.11
C TRP A 64 9.49 7.34 -14.39
N ASN A 65 10.55 8.12 -14.65
CA ASN A 65 11.86 7.94 -14.01
C ASN A 65 12.02 8.76 -12.72
N ILE A 66 11.02 9.56 -12.35
CA ILE A 66 11.06 10.44 -11.18
C ILE A 66 10.14 9.89 -10.10
N PHE A 67 10.75 9.21 -9.14
CA PHE A 67 10.02 8.64 -8.02
C PHE A 67 9.75 9.67 -6.92
N ARG A 68 8.55 9.60 -6.37
CA ARG A 68 8.02 10.41 -5.29
C ARG A 68 7.56 9.50 -4.16
N ASN A 69 7.37 10.09 -2.99
CA ASN A 69 6.99 9.40 -1.76
C ASN A 69 5.65 9.94 -1.28
N SER A 70 4.71 9.06 -0.96
CA SER A 70 3.38 9.44 -0.42
C SER A 70 3.49 10.08 0.96
N LYS A 71 4.59 9.81 1.69
CA LYS A 71 4.69 9.99 3.15
C LYS A 71 3.72 9.03 3.88
N ILE A 72 3.52 9.25 5.18
CA ILE A 72 2.60 8.47 6.01
C ILE A 72 1.19 8.56 5.45
N ILE A 73 0.52 7.41 5.30
CA ILE A 73 -0.86 7.32 4.82
C ILE A 73 -1.73 6.77 5.95
N GLY A 74 -2.74 7.54 6.36
CA GLY A 74 -3.69 7.12 7.39
C GLY A 74 -3.12 7.07 8.81
N PRO A 75 -3.93 6.64 9.79
CA PRO A 75 -3.50 6.41 11.16
C PRO A 75 -2.77 5.05 11.28
N SER A 76 -2.09 4.85 12.41
CA SER A 76 -1.63 3.53 12.81
C SER A 76 -2.83 2.63 13.15
N VAL A 77 -2.69 1.33 12.89
CA VAL A 77 -3.74 0.33 13.13
C VAL A 77 -3.21 -0.73 14.10
N GLU A 78 -3.94 -0.94 15.19
CA GLU A 78 -3.67 -2.04 16.11
C GLU A 78 -4.32 -3.33 15.61
N VAL A 79 -3.54 -4.40 15.59
CA VAL A 79 -4.00 -5.72 15.15
C VAL A 79 -3.55 -6.81 16.11
N GLU A 80 -4.40 -7.81 16.28
CA GLU A 80 -4.07 -9.01 17.04
C GLU A 80 -3.22 -9.98 16.20
N LYS A 81 -2.72 -11.04 16.84
CA LYS A 81 -2.09 -12.15 16.14
C LYS A 81 -3.04 -12.73 15.09
N GLY A 82 -2.58 -12.89 13.86
CA GLY A 82 -3.43 -13.43 12.80
C GLY A 82 -2.92 -13.17 11.40
N ARG A 83 -3.81 -13.38 10.42
CA ARG A 83 -3.55 -13.09 9.01
C ARG A 83 -4.44 -11.95 8.55
N TYR A 84 -3.84 -10.99 7.86
CA TYR A 84 -4.51 -9.80 7.35
C TYR A 84 -4.14 -9.60 5.89
N VAL A 85 -5.03 -8.97 5.13
CA VAL A 85 -4.77 -8.57 3.74
C VAL A 85 -4.65 -7.06 3.71
N LEU A 86 -3.46 -6.55 3.39
CA LEU A 86 -3.25 -5.16 3.04
C LEU A 86 -3.46 -4.99 1.54
N SER A 87 -4.55 -4.33 1.16
CA SER A 87 -4.90 -4.04 -0.22
C SER A 87 -4.49 -2.61 -0.57
N ILE A 88 -3.76 -2.47 -1.68
CA ILE A 88 -3.43 -1.20 -2.33
C ILE A 88 -4.29 -1.13 -3.58
N GLU A 89 -5.37 -0.37 -3.53
CA GLU A 89 -6.30 -0.20 -4.64
C GLU A 89 -5.96 1.10 -5.39
N VAL A 90 -5.74 0.98 -6.68
CA VAL A 90 -5.29 2.07 -7.55
C VAL A 90 -6.39 2.37 -8.55
N GLU A 91 -6.99 3.55 -8.42
CA GLU A 91 -7.87 4.12 -9.43
C GLU A 91 -7.05 5.00 -10.36
N THR A 92 -6.89 4.55 -11.60
CA THR A 92 -5.99 5.17 -12.58
C THR A 92 -6.61 5.28 -13.95
N ASP A 93 -6.00 6.05 -14.82
CA ASP A 93 -6.42 6.22 -16.21
C ASP A 93 -5.87 5.12 -17.14
N LYS A 94 -5.71 5.41 -18.44
CA LYS A 94 -5.19 4.44 -19.42
C LYS A 94 -3.66 4.27 -19.35
N TRP A 95 -2.94 5.23 -18.78
CA TRP A 95 -1.48 5.27 -18.67
C TRP A 95 -0.99 4.57 -17.42
N GLY A 96 -1.74 4.65 -16.31
CA GLY A 96 -1.40 3.95 -15.07
C GLY A 96 -0.64 4.81 -14.07
N VAL A 97 -0.12 4.15 -13.03
CA VAL A 97 0.87 4.65 -12.08
C VAL A 97 1.84 3.52 -11.79
N GLU A 98 3.12 3.84 -11.56
CA GLU A 98 4.11 2.87 -11.11
C GLU A 98 4.27 2.95 -9.60
N LEU A 99 4.18 1.81 -8.92
CA LEU A 99 4.45 1.67 -7.49
C LEU A 99 5.72 0.83 -7.31
N ASP A 100 6.75 1.41 -6.73
CA ASP A 100 8.08 0.77 -6.57
C ASP A 100 8.20 0.00 -5.26
N ARG A 101 7.83 0.64 -4.15
CA ARG A 101 7.87 0.01 -2.82
C ARG A 101 6.83 0.58 -1.88
N ILE A 102 6.52 -0.23 -0.87
CA ILE A 102 5.81 0.17 0.34
C ILE A 102 6.74 0.03 1.55
N ARG A 103 6.66 0.97 2.49
CA ARG A 103 7.33 0.89 3.80
C ARG A 103 6.28 0.80 4.89
N ILE A 104 6.37 -0.28 5.66
CA ILE A 104 5.49 -0.55 6.80
C ILE A 104 6.35 -0.64 8.04
N ASN A 105 5.93 0.06 9.10
CA ASN A 105 6.46 -0.12 10.44
C ASN A 105 5.48 -1.00 11.22
N ALA A 106 5.98 -2.01 11.92
CA ALA A 106 5.19 -2.91 12.74
C ALA A 106 5.80 -2.99 14.14
N GLU A 107 5.22 -2.27 15.09
CA GLU A 107 5.70 -2.22 16.47
C GLU A 107 5.20 -3.45 17.22
N ASN A 108 6.06 -4.04 18.06
CA ASN A 108 5.81 -5.32 18.74
C ASN A 108 5.64 -6.53 17.81
N GLN A 109 5.96 -6.45 16.52
CA GLN A 109 6.06 -7.64 15.67
C GLN A 109 7.31 -8.46 16.06
N ASP A 110 7.18 -9.79 16.16
CA ASP A 110 8.31 -10.70 16.39
C ASP A 110 9.31 -10.59 15.22
N PRO A 111 10.55 -10.09 15.48
CA PRO A 111 11.54 -9.88 14.43
C PRO A 111 12.08 -11.19 13.84
N MET A 112 11.86 -12.33 14.50
CA MET A 112 12.24 -13.66 14.00
C MET A 112 11.19 -14.26 13.06
N LYS A 113 10.05 -13.57 12.85
CA LYS A 113 8.95 -14.02 11.99
C LYS A 113 8.75 -13.05 10.84
N SER A 114 8.61 -13.59 9.64
CA SER A 114 8.30 -12.76 8.48
C SER A 114 6.89 -12.18 8.60
N MET A 115 6.79 -10.84 8.64
CA MET A 115 5.51 -10.15 8.60
C MET A 115 4.82 -10.33 7.25
N PHE A 116 5.56 -10.35 6.14
CA PHE A 116 5.00 -10.58 4.82
C PHE A 116 5.02 -12.07 4.50
N CYS A 117 3.85 -12.65 4.24
CA CYS A 117 3.71 -14.08 3.96
C CYS A 117 3.05 -14.38 2.61
N GLY A 118 2.86 -13.37 1.78
CA GLY A 118 2.63 -13.51 0.34
C GLY A 118 2.11 -12.24 -0.30
N ALA A 119 1.96 -12.28 -1.62
CA ALA A 119 1.49 -11.15 -2.41
C ALA A 119 0.73 -11.63 -3.65
N ALA A 120 -0.23 -10.83 -4.12
CA ALA A 120 -0.95 -11.05 -5.36
C ALA A 120 -1.26 -9.73 -6.05
N LEU A 121 -1.19 -9.71 -7.38
CA LEU A 121 -1.72 -8.61 -8.19
C LEU A 121 -3.05 -9.06 -8.79
N LYS A 122 -4.13 -8.39 -8.40
CA LYS A 122 -5.47 -8.63 -8.93
C LYS A 122 -5.87 -7.48 -9.85
N LYS A 123 -6.34 -7.85 -11.04
CA LYS A 123 -7.04 -6.91 -11.92
C LYS A 123 -8.53 -7.05 -11.62
N LYS A 124 -9.20 -5.96 -11.29
CA LYS A 124 -10.66 -5.96 -11.21
C LYS A 124 -11.18 -6.07 -12.66
N THR A 125 -11.58 -7.27 -13.07
CA THR A 125 -12.35 -7.45 -14.30
C THR A 125 -13.72 -6.84 -14.07
N ALA A 126 -14.01 -5.78 -14.82
CA ALA A 126 -15.35 -5.21 -14.95
C ALA A 126 -16.31 -6.22 -15.59
#